data_AF-A0A956P3P1-F1
#
_entry.id   AF-A0A956P3P1-F1
#
_cell.length_a   1.000
_cell.length_b   1.000
_cell.length_c   1.000
_cell.angle_alpha   90.00
_cell.angle_beta   90.00
_cell.angle_gamma   90.00
#
_symmetry.space_group_name_H-M   'P 1'
#
loop_
_entity.id
_entity.type
_entity.pdbx_description
1 polymer ?
#
loop_
_entity_poly.entity_id
_entity_poly.type
_entity_poly.pdbx_seq_one_letter_code
_entity_poly.pdbx_strand_id
1 'polypeptide(L)'
;MRVDSLGSLLDPYVSWRSASIVARDAGGQEQVLIAPAGERFSFTMVDNGFHSPRLYGERGEGPGEFNGIRAVTGYRGDSLAILEAVEVSIVGTSSLRGRKVRLPSRVQAFSMGVVSDSLLLFNSYAPASPLVAVVGPDGSTIAKVDTLLSGTTSLSRDPDERSVFVLPAPGERFVVLPARFRFGVEMWSIAGVPIGTVPVNPEWFVPWDAKAQADERASPQGRALTFLLDARVDDQNRLWLLGRIGDQNHPAVLPAPTLPDGSTDWDRWLDTVIEVYDLGSGGRLGHLRTDLHYSGFVGEAGLYRRWNTADGLPSVSFYQLSYAIVE
;
A
#
# COMPACT_ATOMS: atom_id res chain seq x y z
N MET A 1 30.28 -6.98 10.63
CA MET A 1 30.35 -6.45 9.25
C MET A 1 29.59 -5.13 9.26
N ARG A 2 30.30 -4.02 9.09
CA ARG A 2 29.77 -2.66 9.22
C ARG A 2 29.15 -2.29 7.86
N VAL A 3 27.85 -2.05 7.83
CA VAL A 3 27.15 -1.62 6.61
C VAL A 3 27.08 -0.10 6.65
N ASP A 4 27.84 0.54 5.78
CA ASP A 4 27.81 1.98 5.56
C ASP A 4 26.51 2.38 4.83
N SER A 5 26.05 3.60 5.10
CA SER A 5 24.77 4.16 4.70
C SER A 5 24.47 4.04 3.20
N LEU A 6 23.29 3.50 2.89
CA LEU A 6 22.71 3.56 1.55
C LEU A 6 21.93 4.86 1.39
N GLY A 7 22.33 5.63 0.37
CA GLY A 7 21.96 7.01 0.13
C GLY A 7 20.46 7.32 0.14
N SER A 8 20.17 8.47 0.73
CA SER A 8 18.93 9.22 0.65
C SER A 8 18.57 9.49 -0.83
N LEU A 9 17.62 8.73 -1.37
CA LEU A 9 16.75 9.25 -2.43
C LEU A 9 15.68 10.07 -1.72
N LEU A 10 15.87 11.38 -1.76
CA LEU A 10 15.10 12.45 -1.14
C LEU A 10 13.67 12.55 -1.72
N ASP A 11 12.85 11.53 -1.48
CA ASP A 11 11.47 11.79 -1.10
C ASP A 11 11.11 10.78 0.01
N PRO A 12 11.06 11.20 1.29
CA PRO A 12 10.66 10.32 2.40
C PRO A 12 9.24 9.78 2.23
N TYR A 13 8.46 10.30 1.28
CA TYR A 13 7.12 9.84 1.01
C TYR A 13 6.99 8.98 -0.25
N VAL A 14 7.93 8.97 -1.20
CA VAL A 14 8.10 7.79 -2.09
C VAL A 14 8.86 6.71 -1.30
N SER A 15 8.46 6.53 -0.04
CA SER A 15 8.87 5.41 0.79
C SER A 15 8.46 4.17 0.01
N TRP A 16 9.44 3.32 -0.29
CA TRP A 16 9.19 1.91 -0.54
C TRP A 16 8.26 1.46 0.57
N ARG A 17 6.97 1.29 0.24
CA ARG A 17 6.02 0.79 1.22
C ARG A 17 6.51 -0.61 1.48
N SER A 18 7.12 -0.83 2.64
CA SER A 18 7.28 -2.18 3.11
C SER A 18 5.87 -2.72 3.25
N ALA A 19 5.42 -3.46 2.25
CA ALA A 19 4.13 -4.10 2.28
C ALA A 19 4.30 -5.31 3.19
N SER A 20 3.56 -5.31 4.30
CA SER A 20 3.28 -6.58 4.96
C SER A 20 1.95 -7.09 4.42
N ILE A 21 1.95 -8.28 3.83
CA ILE A 21 0.74 -8.92 3.32
C ILE A 21 0.53 -10.23 4.05
N VAL A 22 -0.71 -10.72 4.03
CA VAL A 22 -0.97 -12.13 4.32
C VAL A 22 -1.08 -12.88 3.01
N ALA A 23 -0.35 -13.97 2.91
CA ALA A 23 -0.57 -15.00 1.91
C ALA A 23 -0.91 -16.32 2.59
N ARG A 24 -1.39 -17.30 1.82
CA ARG A 24 -1.58 -18.66 2.31
C ARG A 24 -0.53 -19.58 1.72
N ASP A 25 -0.09 -20.55 2.48
CA ASP A 25 0.77 -21.61 1.99
C ASP A 25 -0.02 -22.77 1.36
N ALA A 26 0.71 -23.78 0.89
CA ALA A 26 0.13 -24.98 0.26
C ALA A 26 -0.82 -25.75 1.18
N GLY A 27 -0.67 -25.62 2.50
CA GLY A 27 -1.56 -26.20 3.51
C GLY A 27 -2.74 -25.30 3.88
N GLY A 28 -2.86 -24.13 3.26
CA GLY A 28 -3.86 -23.12 3.59
C GLY A 28 -3.54 -22.32 4.86
N GLN A 29 -2.35 -22.47 5.45
CA GLN A 29 -1.95 -21.68 6.61
C GLN A 29 -1.60 -20.27 6.17
N GLU A 30 -2.08 -19.28 6.92
CA GLU A 30 -1.71 -17.89 6.65
C GLU A 30 -0.25 -17.66 7.06
N GLN A 31 0.41 -16.83 6.27
CA GLN A 31 1.80 -16.42 6.43
C GLN A 31 1.85 -14.93 6.21
N VAL A 32 2.52 -14.23 7.12
CA VAL A 32 2.80 -12.82 6.92
C VAL A 32 4.09 -12.68 6.14
N LEU A 33 4.02 -11.96 5.04
CA LEU A 33 5.18 -11.61 4.23
C LEU A 33 5.50 -10.15 4.46
N ILE A 34 6.76 -9.81 4.65
CA ILE A 34 7.26 -8.45 4.82
C ILE A 34 8.26 -8.20 3.69
N ALA A 35 7.93 -7.29 2.77
CA ALA A 35 8.76 -6.98 1.62
C ALA A 35 8.88 -5.46 1.42
N PRO A 36 10.07 -4.89 1.16
CA PRO A 36 11.37 -5.57 1.15
C PRO A 36 11.90 -5.84 2.56
N ALA A 37 12.64 -6.94 2.73
CA ALA A 37 13.32 -7.30 3.97
C ALA A 37 14.81 -6.91 3.91
N GLY A 38 15.13 -5.69 4.35
CA GLY A 38 16.50 -5.17 4.26
C GLY A 38 16.81 -4.66 2.85
N GLU A 39 17.26 -5.54 1.94
CA GLU A 39 17.58 -5.17 0.56
C GLU A 39 16.36 -5.23 -0.37
N ARG A 40 16.39 -4.47 -1.47
CA ARG A 40 15.30 -4.39 -2.48
C ARG A 40 14.99 -5.72 -3.19
N PHE A 41 15.74 -6.78 -2.93
CA PHE A 41 15.67 -8.05 -3.67
C PHE A 41 15.15 -9.21 -2.83
N SER A 42 14.74 -8.96 -1.59
CA SER A 42 14.32 -10.03 -0.69
C SER A 42 13.06 -9.65 0.09
N PHE A 43 12.36 -10.67 0.57
CA PHE A 43 11.22 -10.56 1.46
C PHE A 43 11.35 -11.58 2.59
N THR A 44 10.75 -11.28 3.73
CA THR A 44 10.69 -12.19 4.87
C THR A 44 9.32 -12.81 4.96
N MET A 45 9.24 -14.11 5.19
CA MET A 45 8.01 -14.82 5.49
C MET A 45 8.02 -15.23 6.97
N VAL A 46 6.91 -14.97 7.65
CA VAL A 46 6.66 -15.33 9.03
C VAL A 46 5.41 -16.20 9.01
N ASP A 47 5.52 -17.43 9.48
CA ASP A 47 4.35 -18.28 9.60
C ASP A 47 3.41 -17.80 10.72
N ASN A 48 2.15 -18.27 10.70
CA ASN A 48 1.16 -17.96 11.74
C ASN A 48 1.55 -18.39 13.16
N GLY A 49 2.57 -19.24 13.32
CA GLY A 49 3.14 -19.59 14.62
C GLY A 49 4.18 -18.59 15.11
N PHE A 50 4.46 -17.54 14.32
CA PHE A 50 5.55 -16.59 14.54
C PHE A 50 6.90 -17.27 14.78
N HIS A 51 7.11 -18.44 14.15
CA HIS A 51 8.43 -19.07 14.18
C HIS A 51 9.45 -18.20 13.44
N SER A 52 10.73 -18.55 13.58
CA SER A 52 11.84 -17.76 13.06
C SER A 52 11.60 -17.30 11.62
N PRO A 53 11.65 -15.99 11.36
CA PRO A 53 11.44 -15.43 10.03
C PRO A 53 12.38 -16.09 9.03
N ARG A 54 11.85 -16.44 7.86
CA ARG A 54 12.63 -16.97 6.75
C ARG A 54 12.82 -15.88 5.71
N LEU A 55 14.08 -15.61 5.36
CA LEU A 55 14.43 -14.70 4.27
C LEU A 55 14.32 -15.44 2.94
N TYR A 56 13.68 -14.81 1.97
CA TYR A 56 13.48 -15.31 0.62
C TYR A 56 13.90 -14.25 -0.38
N GLY A 57 14.48 -14.70 -1.49
CA GLY A 57 14.94 -13.81 -2.54
C GLY A 57 16.38 -13.38 -2.39
N GLU A 58 17.06 -13.33 -3.52
CA GLU A 58 18.34 -12.67 -3.71
C GLU A 58 18.33 -11.94 -5.05
N ARG A 59 19.36 -11.13 -5.31
CA ARG A 59 19.45 -10.40 -6.56
C ARG A 59 19.79 -11.36 -7.71
N GLY A 60 18.97 -11.34 -8.77
CA GLY A 60 19.29 -12.04 -10.01
C GLY A 60 18.08 -12.35 -10.90
N GLU A 61 18.23 -13.33 -11.78
CA GLU A 61 17.24 -13.71 -12.81
C GLU A 61 16.79 -15.17 -12.72
N GLY A 62 17.40 -15.97 -11.86
CA GLY A 62 17.08 -17.38 -11.60
C GLY A 62 15.78 -17.60 -10.81
N PRO A 63 15.35 -18.85 -10.64
CA PRO A 63 14.18 -19.18 -9.84
C PRO A 63 14.33 -18.71 -8.39
N GLY A 64 13.41 -17.85 -7.94
CA GLY A 64 13.47 -17.25 -6.60
C GLY A 64 14.41 -16.04 -6.48
N GLU A 65 15.03 -15.59 -7.57
CA GLU A 65 15.83 -14.37 -7.63
C GLU A 65 15.01 -13.20 -8.19
N PHE A 66 15.28 -11.98 -7.73
CA PHE A 66 14.52 -10.78 -8.06
C PHE A 66 15.43 -9.61 -8.46
N ASN A 67 14.95 -8.76 -9.37
CA ASN A 67 15.65 -7.56 -9.86
C ASN A 67 15.15 -6.26 -9.22
N GLY A 68 14.37 -6.36 -8.14
CA GLY A 68 13.91 -5.24 -7.35
C GLY A 68 12.41 -5.36 -7.07
N ILE A 69 12.08 -5.90 -5.90
CA ILE A 69 10.72 -6.07 -5.42
C ILE A 69 10.13 -4.69 -5.12
N ARG A 70 9.04 -4.36 -5.80
CA ARG A 70 8.27 -3.12 -5.60
C ARG A 70 7.01 -3.37 -4.78
N ALA A 71 6.35 -4.49 -5.03
CA ALA A 71 5.16 -4.91 -4.28
C ALA A 71 5.09 -6.44 -4.26
N VAL A 72 4.43 -6.97 -3.24
CA VAL A 72 4.08 -8.39 -3.14
C VAL A 72 2.59 -8.44 -2.77
N THR A 73 1.85 -9.39 -3.32
CA THR A 73 0.49 -9.73 -2.86
C THR A 73 0.28 -11.23 -2.95
N GLY A 74 -0.61 -11.77 -2.13
CA GLY A 74 -1.10 -13.13 -2.29
C GLY A 74 -1.74 -13.28 -3.69
N TYR A 75 -1.55 -14.43 -4.29
CA TYR A 75 -2.09 -14.84 -5.58
C TYR A 75 -2.77 -16.21 -5.43
N ARG A 76 -3.44 -16.69 -6.48
CA ARG A 76 -4.24 -17.92 -6.47
C ARG A 76 -3.56 -19.09 -5.72
N GLY A 77 -4.32 -19.70 -4.80
CA GLY A 77 -3.86 -20.85 -4.04
C GLY A 77 -2.74 -20.49 -3.07
N ASP A 78 -1.58 -21.15 -3.22
CA ASP A 78 -0.40 -20.97 -2.39
C ASP A 78 0.64 -20.05 -3.02
N SER A 79 0.26 -19.24 -4.01
CA SER A 79 1.19 -18.44 -4.80
C SER A 79 1.25 -17.00 -4.35
N LEU A 80 2.37 -16.34 -4.65
CA LEU A 80 2.59 -14.91 -4.51
C LEU A 80 2.74 -14.29 -5.89
N ALA A 81 2.20 -13.09 -6.06
CA ALA A 81 2.56 -12.21 -7.16
C ALA A 81 3.54 -11.17 -6.62
N ILE A 82 4.72 -11.11 -7.22
CA ILE A 82 5.81 -10.21 -6.86
C ILE A 82 6.02 -9.26 -8.03
N LEU A 83 5.66 -7.99 -7.83
CA LEU A 83 5.87 -6.93 -8.81
C LEU A 83 7.34 -6.52 -8.75
N GLU A 84 8.01 -6.65 -9.89
CA GLU A 84 9.35 -6.16 -10.13
C GLU A 84 9.29 -4.92 -11.03
N ALA A 85 10.40 -4.52 -11.67
CA ALA A 85 10.43 -3.30 -12.47
C ALA A 85 9.41 -3.29 -13.63
N VAL A 86 9.43 -4.30 -14.50
CA VAL A 86 8.59 -4.41 -15.72
C VAL A 86 7.97 -5.80 -15.88
N GLU A 87 7.99 -6.59 -14.82
CA GLU A 87 7.54 -7.96 -14.79
C GLU A 87 6.91 -8.30 -13.45
N VAL A 88 6.15 -9.38 -13.44
CA VAL A 88 5.56 -9.97 -12.25
C VAL A 88 6.02 -11.41 -12.15
N SER A 89 6.68 -11.73 -11.06
CA SER A 89 7.02 -13.10 -10.71
C SER A 89 5.85 -13.73 -9.95
N ILE A 90 5.29 -14.81 -10.48
CA ILE A 90 4.29 -15.63 -9.81
C ILE A 90 5.01 -16.85 -9.23
N VAL A 91 5.16 -16.92 -7.90
CA VAL A 91 5.95 -17.95 -7.22
C VAL A 91 5.10 -18.70 -6.20
N GLY A 92 5.24 -20.02 -6.11
CA GLY A 92 4.63 -20.78 -5.02
C GLY A 92 5.36 -20.50 -3.70
N THR A 93 4.62 -20.27 -2.60
CA THR A 93 5.16 -20.02 -1.26
C THR A 93 6.02 -21.17 -0.74
N SER A 94 5.66 -22.41 -1.09
CA SER A 94 6.35 -23.63 -0.64
C SER A 94 7.60 -23.95 -1.46
N SER A 95 7.56 -23.74 -2.77
CA SER A 95 8.61 -24.17 -3.69
C SER A 95 9.53 -23.05 -4.15
N LEU A 96 9.07 -21.79 -4.06
CA LEU A 96 9.65 -20.59 -4.69
C LEU A 96 9.86 -20.71 -6.20
N ARG A 97 9.36 -21.79 -6.80
CA ARG A 97 9.34 -21.97 -8.24
C ARG A 97 8.14 -21.23 -8.79
N GLY A 98 8.32 -20.69 -9.98
CA GLY A 98 7.35 -19.77 -10.53
C GLY A 98 7.55 -19.52 -12.00
N ARG A 99 6.77 -18.57 -12.48
CA ARG A 99 6.86 -18.03 -13.84
C ARG A 99 6.90 -16.51 -13.78
N LYS A 100 7.58 -15.92 -14.75
CA LYS A 100 7.59 -14.47 -14.94
C LYS A 100 6.56 -14.09 -16.00
N VAL A 101 5.80 -13.03 -15.72
CA VAL A 101 4.85 -12.42 -16.64
C VAL A 101 5.36 -11.04 -16.96
N ARG A 102 5.71 -10.81 -18.22
CA ARG A 102 6.14 -9.49 -18.67
C ARG A 102 4.94 -8.56 -18.68
N LEU A 103 5.07 -7.40 -18.04
CA LEU A 103 4.04 -6.38 -18.09
C LEU A 103 4.04 -5.67 -19.44
N PRO A 104 2.88 -5.15 -19.89
CA PRO A 104 2.83 -4.27 -21.04
C PRO A 104 3.82 -3.11 -20.87
N SER A 105 4.48 -2.68 -21.94
CA SER A 105 5.56 -1.66 -21.88
C SER A 105 5.17 -0.33 -21.24
N ARG A 106 3.87 -0.04 -21.17
CA ARG A 106 3.30 1.16 -20.55
C ARG A 106 2.88 0.96 -19.10
N VAL A 107 3.03 -0.20 -18.48
CA VAL A 107 2.73 -0.38 -17.05
C VAL A 107 4.00 -0.15 -16.26
N GLN A 108 4.03 0.94 -15.49
CA GLN A 108 5.12 1.26 -14.56
C GLN A 108 4.50 1.42 -13.18
N ALA A 109 4.32 0.29 -12.50
CA ALA A 109 3.46 0.22 -11.35
C ALA A 109 4.19 0.51 -10.03
N PHE A 110 3.46 1.12 -9.09
CA PHE A 110 3.87 1.30 -7.69
C PHE A 110 3.16 0.31 -6.76
N SER A 111 1.89 -0.01 -7.05
CA SER A 111 1.09 -0.97 -6.29
C SER A 111 0.48 -2.02 -7.22
N MET A 112 0.17 -3.18 -6.64
CA MET A 112 -0.46 -4.31 -7.30
C MET A 112 -1.54 -4.89 -6.39
N GLY A 113 -2.67 -5.28 -6.99
CA GLY A 113 -3.74 -6.03 -6.32
C GLY A 113 -4.21 -7.21 -7.17
N VAL A 114 -4.95 -8.14 -6.57
CA VAL A 114 -5.49 -9.32 -7.26
C VAL A 114 -7.02 -9.29 -7.20
N VAL A 115 -7.68 -9.07 -8.33
CA VAL A 115 -9.15 -8.92 -8.38
C VAL A 115 -9.90 -10.22 -8.59
N SER A 116 -9.23 -11.21 -9.19
CA SER A 116 -9.71 -12.59 -9.31
C SER A 116 -8.51 -13.53 -9.38
N ASP A 117 -8.76 -14.85 -9.40
CA ASP A 117 -7.76 -15.92 -9.48
C ASP A 117 -6.71 -15.79 -10.61
N SER A 118 -6.90 -14.85 -11.53
CA SER A 118 -5.99 -14.65 -12.66
C SER A 118 -5.75 -13.20 -13.06
N LEU A 119 -6.51 -12.25 -12.52
CA LEU A 119 -6.44 -10.84 -12.94
C LEU A 119 -5.69 -10.01 -11.91
N LEU A 120 -4.70 -9.27 -12.41
CA LEU A 120 -3.87 -8.37 -11.64
C LEU A 120 -4.26 -6.92 -11.93
N LEU A 121 -4.36 -6.12 -10.88
CA LEU A 121 -4.57 -4.67 -10.95
C LEU A 121 -3.24 -3.98 -10.71
N PHE A 122 -2.95 -2.95 -11.51
CA PHE A 122 -1.75 -2.13 -11.36
C PHE A 122 -2.10 -0.67 -11.33
N ASN A 123 -1.58 0.10 -10.36
CA ASN A 123 -1.54 1.55 -10.45
C ASN A 123 -0.19 1.99 -11.03
N SER A 124 -0.21 2.75 -12.13
CA SER A 124 1.00 3.37 -12.69
C SER A 124 1.11 4.85 -12.31
N TYR A 125 2.29 5.26 -11.87
CA TYR A 125 2.60 6.66 -11.53
C TYR A 125 3.19 7.44 -12.72
N ALA A 126 3.63 6.75 -13.79
CA ALA A 126 4.22 7.42 -14.94
C ALA A 126 3.15 8.17 -15.78
N PRO A 127 3.38 9.42 -16.19
CA PRO A 127 2.39 10.21 -16.94
C PRO A 127 1.97 9.63 -18.30
N ALA A 128 2.86 8.89 -18.97
CA ALA A 128 2.59 8.28 -20.28
C ALA A 128 1.87 6.91 -20.18
N SER A 129 1.60 6.46 -18.96
CA SER A 129 0.97 5.18 -18.64
C SER A 129 -0.51 5.36 -18.30
N PRO A 130 -1.36 4.34 -18.53
CA PRO A 130 -2.69 4.35 -17.93
C PRO A 130 -2.57 4.42 -16.41
N LEU A 131 -3.48 5.15 -15.74
CA LEU A 131 -3.47 5.28 -14.28
C LEU A 131 -3.66 3.92 -13.61
N VAL A 132 -4.61 3.13 -14.11
CA VAL A 132 -4.85 1.74 -13.70
C VAL A 132 -4.83 0.83 -14.92
N ALA A 133 -4.21 -0.34 -14.78
CA ALA A 133 -4.29 -1.41 -15.77
C ALA A 133 -4.80 -2.69 -15.12
N VAL A 134 -5.76 -3.34 -15.78
CA VAL A 134 -6.16 -4.72 -15.47
C VAL A 134 -5.43 -5.63 -16.44
N VAL A 135 -4.63 -6.56 -15.92
CA VAL A 135 -3.73 -7.41 -16.69
C VAL A 135 -4.10 -8.88 -16.45
N GLY A 136 -4.19 -9.62 -17.55
CA GLY A 136 -4.48 -11.05 -17.56
C GLY A 136 -3.27 -11.91 -17.15
N PRO A 137 -3.49 -13.22 -16.99
CA PRO A 137 -2.46 -14.15 -16.54
C PRO A 137 -1.29 -14.30 -17.54
N ASP A 138 -1.49 -13.94 -18.80
CA ASP A 138 -0.50 -13.96 -19.88
C ASP A 138 0.25 -12.61 -20.04
N GLY A 139 -0.09 -11.60 -19.24
CA GLY A 139 0.47 -10.25 -19.34
C GLY A 139 -0.27 -9.34 -20.33
N SER A 140 -1.35 -9.82 -20.97
CA SER A 140 -2.18 -8.98 -21.83
C SER A 140 -2.96 -7.94 -21.00
N THR A 141 -3.15 -6.74 -21.55
CA THR A 141 -4.01 -5.74 -20.92
C THR A 141 -5.47 -6.01 -21.26
N ILE A 142 -6.29 -6.26 -20.24
CA ILE A 142 -7.73 -6.46 -20.37
C ILE A 142 -8.46 -5.12 -20.38
N ALA A 143 -8.07 -4.22 -19.48
CA ALA A 143 -8.68 -2.91 -19.34
C ALA A 143 -7.69 -1.85 -18.88
N LYS A 144 -8.02 -0.59 -19.15
CA LYS A 144 -7.23 0.59 -18.76
C LYS A 144 -8.16 1.65 -18.21
N VAL A 145 -7.71 2.32 -17.15
CA VAL A 145 -8.32 3.54 -16.63
C VAL A 145 -7.28 4.63 -16.79
N ASP A 146 -7.58 5.63 -17.62
CA ASP A 146 -6.69 6.75 -17.88
C ASP A 146 -7.02 7.98 -17.02
N THR A 147 -8.26 8.08 -16.56
CA THR A 147 -8.79 9.24 -15.82
C THR A 147 -9.68 8.79 -14.67
N LEU A 148 -9.83 9.68 -13.69
CA LEU A 148 -10.76 9.53 -12.57
C LEU A 148 -12.07 10.28 -12.86
N LEU A 149 -13.20 9.74 -12.41
CA LEU A 149 -14.55 10.32 -12.54
C LEU A 149 -14.68 11.66 -11.82
N SER A 150 -13.97 11.84 -10.71
CA SER A 150 -13.95 13.04 -9.87
C SER A 150 -13.42 14.32 -10.55
N GLY A 151 -13.35 14.37 -11.89
CA GLY A 151 -13.32 15.62 -12.64
C GLY A 151 -11.93 16.15 -13.03
N THR A 152 -10.85 15.39 -12.84
CA THR A 152 -9.52 15.83 -13.31
C THR A 152 -9.27 15.37 -14.74
N THR A 153 -9.47 16.27 -15.70
CA THR A 153 -9.14 16.05 -17.12
C THR A 153 -7.63 16.03 -17.39
N SER A 154 -6.80 16.41 -16.41
CA SER A 154 -5.38 16.09 -16.41
C SER A 154 -4.93 15.87 -14.97
N LEU A 155 -4.70 14.62 -14.59
CA LEU A 155 -3.74 14.35 -13.52
C LEU A 155 -2.46 15.11 -13.86
N SER A 156 -1.89 15.85 -12.92
CA SER A 156 -0.65 16.53 -13.21
C SER A 156 0.46 15.51 -13.50
N ARG A 157 1.60 15.98 -13.98
CA ARG A 157 2.77 15.12 -14.17
C ARG A 157 3.39 14.68 -12.84
N ASP A 158 2.87 15.15 -11.71
CA ASP A 158 3.32 14.77 -10.38
C ASP A 158 3.00 13.29 -10.12
N PRO A 159 4.02 12.44 -9.85
CA PRO A 159 3.83 11.04 -9.46
C PRO A 159 2.92 10.86 -8.24
N ASP A 160 2.90 11.81 -7.31
CA ASP A 160 2.11 11.74 -6.09
C ASP A 160 0.60 11.93 -6.38
N GLU A 161 0.25 12.74 -7.39
CA GLU A 161 -1.15 12.88 -7.85
C GLU A 161 -1.66 11.63 -8.55
N ARG A 162 -0.74 10.87 -9.16
CA ARG A 162 -1.04 9.62 -9.87
C ARG A 162 -0.97 8.39 -8.96
N SER A 163 -0.57 8.58 -7.71
CA SER A 163 -0.52 7.53 -6.70
C SER A 163 -1.93 7.26 -6.16
N VAL A 164 -2.53 6.16 -6.63
CA VAL A 164 -3.84 5.71 -6.20
C VAL A 164 -3.75 4.27 -5.68
N PHE A 165 -4.54 3.97 -4.66
CA PHE A 165 -4.84 2.61 -4.28
C PHE A 165 -5.77 1.98 -5.31
N VAL A 166 -5.45 0.75 -5.70
CA VAL A 166 -6.29 -0.10 -6.54
C VAL A 166 -6.66 -1.34 -5.73
N LEU A 167 -7.91 -1.37 -5.27
CA LEU A 167 -8.37 -2.33 -4.28
C LEU A 167 -9.35 -3.30 -4.95
N PRO A 168 -9.09 -4.62 -4.94
CA PRO A 168 -10.08 -5.63 -5.32
C PRO A 168 -11.38 -5.43 -4.54
N ALA A 169 -12.54 -5.56 -5.19
CA ALA A 169 -13.85 -5.49 -4.54
C ALA A 169 -14.75 -6.65 -4.99
N PRO A 170 -15.73 -7.08 -4.18
CA PRO A 170 -16.63 -8.17 -4.53
C PRO A 170 -17.37 -7.95 -5.86
N GLY A 171 -17.59 -9.05 -6.60
CA GLY A 171 -18.45 -9.06 -7.80
C GLY A 171 -17.81 -8.48 -9.05
N GLU A 172 -16.56 -8.87 -9.36
CA GLU A 172 -15.79 -8.46 -10.56
C GLU A 172 -15.57 -6.95 -10.66
N ARG A 173 -15.23 -6.34 -9.52
CA ARG A 173 -15.05 -4.90 -9.38
C ARG A 173 -13.74 -4.56 -8.71
N PHE A 174 -13.35 -3.31 -8.82
CA PHE A 174 -12.29 -2.74 -8.01
C PHE A 174 -12.62 -1.30 -7.63
N VAL A 175 -12.01 -0.86 -6.54
CA VAL A 175 -12.05 0.51 -6.06
C VAL A 175 -10.75 1.21 -6.43
N VAL A 176 -10.87 2.45 -6.89
CA VAL A 176 -9.76 3.38 -7.07
C VAL A 176 -9.89 4.48 -6.03
N LEU A 177 -8.82 4.69 -5.26
CA LEU A 177 -8.79 5.64 -4.15
C LEU A 177 -7.48 6.45 -4.18
N PRO A 178 -7.51 7.77 -4.44
CA PRO A 178 -6.30 8.59 -4.39
C PRO A 178 -5.69 8.65 -3.00
N ALA A 179 -4.35 8.62 -2.91
CA ALA A 179 -3.66 8.43 -1.64
C ALA A 179 -3.28 9.73 -0.89
N ARG A 180 -3.19 10.88 -1.58
CA ARG A 180 -2.54 12.10 -1.04
C ARG A 180 -3.36 13.37 -1.16
N PHE A 181 -3.45 13.94 -2.34
CA PHE A 181 -3.89 15.33 -2.51
C PHE A 181 -5.41 15.52 -2.48
N ARG A 182 -6.15 14.44 -2.69
CA ARG A 182 -7.61 14.43 -2.74
C ARG A 182 -8.13 13.12 -2.21
N PHE A 183 -9.37 13.15 -1.79
CA PHE A 183 -10.10 11.97 -1.40
C PHE A 183 -11.24 11.74 -2.37
N GLY A 184 -11.42 10.49 -2.80
CA GLY A 184 -12.49 10.08 -3.68
C GLY A 184 -12.48 8.57 -3.82
N VAL A 185 -13.65 7.95 -3.69
CA VAL A 185 -13.80 6.50 -3.83
C VAL A 185 -14.55 6.25 -5.14
N GLU A 186 -13.89 5.64 -6.10
CA GLU A 186 -14.47 5.33 -7.41
C GLU A 186 -14.53 3.82 -7.60
N MET A 187 -15.69 3.31 -8.01
CA MET A 187 -15.90 1.90 -8.27
C MET A 187 -15.90 1.65 -9.78
N TRP A 188 -15.16 0.62 -10.19
CA TRP A 188 -14.94 0.25 -11.58
C TRP A 188 -15.16 -1.25 -11.76
N SER A 189 -15.62 -1.66 -12.93
CA SER A 189 -15.62 -3.07 -13.32
C SER A 189 -14.22 -3.51 -13.78
N ILE A 190 -13.91 -4.81 -13.73
CA ILE A 190 -12.67 -5.36 -14.30
C ILE A 190 -12.50 -5.09 -15.81
N ALA A 191 -13.59 -4.76 -16.51
CA ALA A 191 -13.58 -4.32 -17.91
C ALA A 191 -13.16 -2.85 -18.09
N GLY A 192 -12.86 -2.13 -16.99
CA GLY A 192 -12.49 -0.71 -17.02
C GLY A 192 -13.66 0.23 -17.24
N VAL A 193 -14.90 -0.25 -17.05
CA VAL A 193 -16.10 0.58 -17.13
C VAL A 193 -16.37 1.21 -15.76
N PRO A 194 -16.52 2.54 -15.67
CA PRO A 194 -16.87 3.19 -14.42
C PRO A 194 -18.28 2.78 -13.97
N ILE A 195 -18.41 2.41 -12.71
CA ILE A 195 -19.70 2.09 -12.08
C ILE A 195 -20.26 3.32 -11.38
N GLY A 196 -19.40 4.07 -10.69
CA GLY A 196 -19.79 5.31 -10.03
C GLY A 196 -18.82 5.76 -8.95
N THR A 197 -19.19 6.83 -8.25
CA THR A 197 -18.48 7.32 -7.06
C THR A 197 -19.23 6.90 -5.80
N VAL A 198 -18.49 6.54 -4.76
CA VAL A 198 -19.06 6.26 -3.43
C VAL A 198 -18.90 7.52 -2.58
N PRO A 199 -19.97 8.02 -1.94
CA PRO A 199 -19.97 9.29 -1.20
C PRO A 199 -19.30 9.15 0.18
N VAL A 200 -18.03 8.76 0.20
CA VAL A 200 -17.21 8.67 1.41
C VAL A 200 -16.55 10.02 1.64
N ASN A 201 -16.75 10.60 2.84
CA ASN A 201 -16.20 11.90 3.22
C ASN A 201 -15.53 11.82 4.61
N PRO A 202 -14.25 11.42 4.68
CA PRO A 202 -13.53 11.34 5.93
C PRO A 202 -13.22 12.72 6.48
N GLU A 203 -13.79 13.05 7.64
CA GLU A 203 -13.63 14.36 8.31
C GLU A 203 -12.16 14.68 8.65
N TRP A 204 -11.33 13.65 8.82
CA TRP A 204 -9.92 13.78 9.14
C TRP A 204 -9.04 14.06 7.91
N PHE A 205 -9.52 13.81 6.70
CA PHE A 205 -8.73 14.02 5.50
C PHE A 205 -8.87 15.47 5.03
N VAL A 206 -7.77 16.22 5.07
CA VAL A 206 -7.74 17.60 4.57
C VAL A 206 -7.07 17.57 3.19
N PRO A 207 -7.79 17.89 2.09
CA PRO A 207 -7.18 17.99 0.77
C PRO A 207 -6.10 19.07 0.73
N TRP A 208 -5.07 18.84 -0.08
CA TRP A 208 -3.90 19.69 -0.20
C TRP A 208 -3.36 19.53 -1.62
N ASP A 209 -2.72 20.57 -2.15
CA ASP A 209 -2.09 20.51 -3.47
C ASP A 209 -0.57 20.34 -3.36
N ALA A 210 0.09 20.08 -4.50
CA ALA A 210 1.54 19.91 -4.56
C ALA A 210 2.31 21.15 -4.05
N LYS A 211 1.73 22.35 -4.20
CA LYS A 211 2.33 23.59 -3.70
C LYS A 211 2.23 23.66 -2.17
N ALA A 212 1.07 23.39 -1.59
CA ALA A 212 0.87 23.33 -0.15
C ALA A 212 1.78 22.27 0.47
N GLN A 213 1.96 21.12 -0.17
CA GLN A 213 2.96 20.13 0.25
C GLN A 213 4.38 20.70 0.28
N ALA A 214 4.82 21.34 -0.80
CA ALA A 214 6.16 21.90 -0.90
C ALA A 214 6.38 23.02 0.14
N ASP A 215 5.38 23.87 0.33
CA ASP A 215 5.41 24.98 1.29
C ASP A 215 5.46 24.45 2.74
N GLU A 216 4.66 23.43 3.08
CA GLU A 216 4.69 22.78 4.41
C GLU A 216 6.02 22.05 4.67
N ARG A 217 6.59 21.38 3.65
CA ARG A 217 7.92 20.73 3.74
C ARG A 217 9.04 21.75 4.01
N ALA A 218 8.93 22.95 3.45
CA ALA A 218 9.92 24.00 3.61
C ALA A 218 9.75 24.80 4.91
N SER A 219 8.61 24.66 5.60
CA SER A 219 8.28 25.43 6.78
C SER A 219 8.91 24.84 8.05
N PRO A 220 9.66 25.63 8.84
CA PRO A 220 10.10 25.22 10.17
C PRO A 220 8.94 24.96 11.16
N GLN A 221 7.74 25.45 10.83
CA GLN A 221 6.50 25.26 11.59
C GLN A 221 5.48 24.41 10.82
N GLY A 222 5.96 23.59 9.87
CA GLY A 222 5.10 22.81 8.99
C GLY A 222 4.06 21.98 9.75
N ARG A 223 2.82 21.99 9.30
CA ARG A 223 1.74 21.15 9.83
C ARG A 223 1.96 19.72 9.34
N ALA A 224 1.61 18.76 10.20
CA ALA A 224 1.68 17.35 9.82
C ALA A 224 0.65 17.06 8.71
N LEU A 225 1.15 16.61 7.57
CA LEU A 225 0.35 16.37 6.36
C LEU A 225 -0.56 15.15 6.56
N THR A 226 -1.83 15.27 6.17
CA THR A 226 -2.76 14.14 6.18
C THR A 226 -2.60 13.31 4.91
N PHE A 227 -2.53 11.99 5.05
CA PHE A 227 -2.49 11.10 3.89
C PHE A 227 -3.04 9.71 4.22
N LEU A 228 -3.48 9.01 3.18
CA LEU A 228 -3.85 7.60 3.30
C LEU A 228 -2.60 6.74 3.26
N LEU A 229 -2.38 6.02 4.35
CA LEU A 229 -1.29 5.08 4.49
C LEU A 229 -1.64 3.74 3.86
N ASP A 230 -2.84 3.22 4.10
CA ASP A 230 -3.28 1.95 3.52
C ASP A 230 -4.81 1.91 3.36
N ALA A 231 -5.29 1.01 2.50
CA ALA A 231 -6.71 0.78 2.32
C ALA A 231 -6.97 -0.64 1.81
N ARG A 232 -8.15 -1.17 2.09
CA ARG A 232 -8.61 -2.47 1.58
C ARG A 232 -10.12 -2.55 1.53
N VAL A 233 -10.62 -3.47 0.73
CA VAL A 233 -12.04 -3.85 0.71
C VAL A 233 -12.15 -5.30 1.16
N ASP A 234 -13.08 -5.58 2.05
CA ASP A 234 -13.34 -6.95 2.50
C ASP A 234 -14.48 -7.63 1.72
N ASP A 235 -14.72 -8.90 2.05
CA ASP A 235 -15.75 -9.75 1.46
C ASP A 235 -17.18 -9.22 1.69
N GLN A 236 -17.39 -8.46 2.76
CA GLN A 236 -18.63 -7.78 3.11
C GLN A 236 -18.78 -6.42 2.39
N ASN A 237 -17.93 -6.13 1.41
CA ASN A 237 -17.96 -4.90 0.62
C ASN A 237 -17.80 -3.63 1.49
N ARG A 238 -16.95 -3.71 2.52
CA ARG A 238 -16.59 -2.56 3.36
C ARG A 238 -15.21 -2.05 2.99
N LEU A 239 -15.09 -0.74 2.89
CA LEU A 239 -13.84 -0.05 2.69
C LEU A 239 -13.21 0.28 4.04
N TRP A 240 -12.05 -0.31 4.29
CA TRP A 240 -11.20 0.01 5.43
C TRP A 240 -10.13 1.00 4.99
N LEU A 241 -10.00 2.08 5.75
CA LEU A 241 -9.02 3.13 5.53
C LEU A 241 -8.08 3.20 6.72
N LEU A 242 -6.78 3.33 6.43
CA LEU A 242 -5.74 3.61 7.39
C LEU A 242 -5.08 4.94 6.99
N GLY A 243 -5.35 5.99 7.76
CA GLY A 243 -4.85 7.33 7.53
C GLY A 243 -3.81 7.77 8.56
N ARG A 244 -3.04 8.78 8.19
CA ARG A 244 -2.16 9.57 9.06
C ARG A 244 -2.70 10.98 9.16
N ILE A 245 -2.76 11.52 10.37
CA ILE A 245 -3.16 12.90 10.66
C ILE A 245 -2.28 13.46 11.76
N GLY A 246 -2.03 14.77 11.76
CA GLY A 246 -1.34 15.43 12.87
C GLY A 246 -1.98 15.15 14.23
N ASP A 247 -1.16 14.78 15.21
CA ASP A 247 -1.57 14.60 16.60
C ASP A 247 -2.22 15.88 17.15
N GLN A 248 -3.42 15.73 17.73
CA GLN A 248 -4.21 16.83 18.30
C GLN A 248 -3.54 17.49 19.50
N ASN A 249 -2.70 16.75 20.21
CA ASN A 249 -2.01 17.21 21.41
C ASN A 249 -0.62 17.77 21.10
N HIS A 250 -0.16 17.67 19.85
CA HIS A 250 1.15 18.16 19.51
C HIS A 250 1.15 19.69 19.47
N PRO A 251 1.96 20.38 20.30
CA PRO A 251 2.03 21.82 20.24
C PRO A 251 2.50 22.24 18.85
N ALA A 252 1.84 23.25 18.28
CA ALA A 252 2.10 23.78 16.93
C ALA A 252 3.51 24.34 16.71
N VAL A 253 4.43 24.19 17.67
CA VAL A 253 5.78 24.74 17.61
C VAL A 253 6.72 23.83 18.41
N LEU A 254 7.72 23.30 17.72
CA LEU A 254 9.11 22.97 18.09
C LEU A 254 9.64 22.05 16.97
N PRO A 255 10.94 22.05 16.64
CA PRO A 255 11.43 21.37 15.43
C PRO A 255 11.01 19.90 15.45
N ALA A 256 10.68 19.38 14.28
CA ALA A 256 10.31 17.98 14.15
C ALA A 256 11.43 17.12 14.76
N PRO A 257 11.11 16.21 15.71
CA PRO A 257 12.09 15.36 16.35
C PRO A 257 12.84 14.62 15.26
N THR A 258 14.15 14.57 15.37
CA THR A 258 14.98 13.85 14.41
C THR A 258 15.41 12.52 14.98
N LEU A 259 15.33 11.48 14.15
CA LEU A 259 16.00 10.22 14.40
C LEU A 259 17.53 10.43 14.38
N PRO A 260 18.32 9.49 14.92
CA PRO A 260 19.79 9.60 14.94
C PRO A 260 20.44 9.77 13.55
N ASP A 261 19.74 9.39 12.48
CA ASP A 261 20.18 9.56 11.09
C ASP A 261 19.84 10.94 10.49
N GLY A 262 19.22 11.83 11.27
CA GLY A 262 18.82 13.17 10.87
C GLY A 262 17.46 13.25 10.15
N SER A 263 16.79 12.12 9.93
CA SER A 263 15.43 12.11 9.38
C SER A 263 14.38 12.48 10.45
N THR A 264 13.22 12.98 10.04
CA THR A 264 12.13 13.33 10.96
C THR A 264 11.47 12.07 11.54
N ASP A 265 11.33 12.01 12.86
CA ASP A 265 10.58 11.02 13.62
C ASP A 265 9.07 11.33 13.52
N TRP A 266 8.50 11.03 12.35
CA TRP A 266 7.09 11.25 12.04
C TRP A 266 6.14 10.45 12.94
N ASP A 267 6.61 9.35 13.55
CA ASP A 267 5.84 8.52 14.47
C ASP A 267 5.41 9.30 15.72
N ARG A 268 6.14 10.36 16.09
CA ARG A 268 5.77 11.24 17.22
C ARG A 268 4.80 12.36 16.83
N TRP A 269 4.56 12.57 15.53
CA TRP A 269 3.81 13.71 15.00
C TRP A 269 2.44 13.34 14.47
N LEU A 270 2.22 12.05 14.18
CA LEU A 270 1.08 11.58 13.43
C LEU A 270 0.31 10.51 14.19
N ASP A 271 -0.95 10.79 14.48
CA ASP A 271 -1.90 9.77 14.89
C ASP A 271 -2.24 8.86 13.71
N THR A 272 -2.56 7.60 14.03
CA THR A 272 -3.26 6.73 13.10
C THR A 272 -4.76 7.00 13.21
N VAL A 273 -5.41 7.14 12.06
CA VAL A 273 -6.88 7.05 11.96
C VAL A 273 -7.25 5.80 11.19
N ILE A 274 -8.22 5.06 11.70
CA ILE A 274 -8.83 3.91 11.05
C ILE A 274 -10.31 4.20 10.88
N GLU A 275 -10.80 4.13 9.65
CA GLU A 275 -12.23 4.26 9.38
C GLU A 275 -12.71 3.10 8.52
N VAL A 276 -13.96 2.72 8.75
CA VAL A 276 -14.64 1.68 7.99
C VAL A 276 -15.90 2.26 7.38
N TYR A 277 -16.09 2.05 6.10
CA TYR A 277 -17.24 2.53 5.34
C TYR A 277 -17.94 1.39 4.65
N ASP A 278 -19.26 1.42 4.62
CA ASP A 278 -20.06 0.56 3.74
C ASP A 278 -19.97 1.11 2.30
N LEU A 279 -19.47 0.33 1.35
CA LEU A 279 -19.32 0.81 -0.04
C LEU A 279 -20.66 0.94 -0.78
N GLY A 280 -21.72 0.31 -0.29
CA GLY A 280 -23.06 0.40 -0.91
C GLY A 280 -23.72 1.76 -0.66
N SER A 281 -23.60 2.28 0.56
CA SER A 281 -24.23 3.51 1.02
C SER A 281 -23.26 4.69 1.16
N GLY A 282 -21.96 4.42 1.31
CA GLY A 282 -20.97 5.40 1.75
C GLY A 282 -21.04 5.74 3.24
N GLY A 283 -21.89 5.07 4.01
CA GLY A 283 -22.04 5.30 5.45
C GLY A 283 -20.81 4.86 6.25
N ARG A 284 -20.37 5.70 7.20
CA ARG A 284 -19.29 5.35 8.14
C ARG A 284 -19.80 4.33 9.15
N LEU A 285 -19.19 3.15 9.15
CA LEU A 285 -19.47 2.04 10.06
C LEU A 285 -18.63 2.09 11.33
N GLY A 286 -17.43 2.69 11.26
CA GLY A 286 -16.53 2.75 12.40
C GLY A 286 -15.45 3.82 12.24
N HIS A 287 -14.96 4.30 13.38
CA HIS A 287 -13.87 5.27 13.48
C HIS A 287 -13.03 4.96 14.72
N LEU A 288 -11.71 4.95 14.54
CA LEU A 288 -10.74 4.90 15.61
C LEU A 288 -9.63 5.89 15.30
N ARG A 289 -9.24 6.69 16.30
CA ARG A 289 -8.03 7.51 16.27
C ARG A 289 -7.14 7.09 17.44
N THR A 290 -5.85 6.94 17.20
CA THR A 290 -4.88 6.49 18.20
C THR A 290 -3.48 7.02 17.89
N ASP A 291 -2.72 7.25 18.94
CA ASP A 291 -1.29 7.58 18.94
C ASP A 291 -0.38 6.40 18.54
N LEU A 292 -0.93 5.18 18.44
CA LEU A 292 -0.18 4.02 17.99
C LEU A 292 0.09 4.11 16.49
N HIS A 293 1.36 4.00 16.10
CA HIS A 293 1.79 4.04 14.70
C HIS A 293 1.60 2.67 14.00
N TYR A 294 0.48 2.45 13.31
CA TYR A 294 0.28 1.28 12.44
C TYR A 294 0.82 1.50 11.02
N SER A 295 1.51 0.51 10.46
CA SER A 295 2.15 0.61 9.14
C SER A 295 1.23 0.19 7.98
N GLY A 296 0.19 -0.60 8.25
CA GLY A 296 -0.74 -1.10 7.23
C GLY A 296 -1.70 -2.16 7.75
N PHE A 297 -2.60 -2.59 6.88
CA PHE A 297 -3.43 -3.76 7.11
C PHE A 297 -2.68 -5.06 6.80
N VAL A 298 -3.08 -6.15 7.45
CA VAL A 298 -2.53 -7.49 7.24
C VAL A 298 -3.66 -8.51 7.36
N GLY A 299 -3.92 -9.26 6.30
CA GLY A 299 -5.02 -10.23 6.25
C GLY A 299 -6.40 -9.58 6.33
N GLU A 300 -7.40 -10.33 6.81
CA GLU A 300 -8.80 -9.90 6.87
C GLU A 300 -9.17 -9.03 8.09
N ALA A 301 -8.43 -9.12 9.19
CA ALA A 301 -8.75 -8.37 10.40
C ALA A 301 -7.49 -7.93 11.17
N GLY A 302 -6.34 -7.85 10.49
CA GLY A 302 -5.09 -7.49 11.14
C GLY A 302 -4.62 -6.08 10.79
N LEU A 303 -3.88 -5.49 11.73
CA LEU A 303 -2.94 -4.41 11.49
C LEU A 303 -1.54 -4.90 11.81
N TYR A 304 -0.55 -4.28 11.21
CA TYR A 304 0.82 -4.44 11.66
C TYR A 304 1.46 -3.09 11.94
N ARG A 305 2.43 -3.10 12.84
CA ARG A 305 3.33 -2.00 13.12
C ARG A 305 4.74 -2.46 12.82
N ARG A 306 5.50 -1.65 12.10
CA ARG A 306 6.92 -1.85 11.84
C ARG A 306 7.73 -0.67 12.39
N TRP A 307 8.85 -0.97 13.02
CA TRP A 307 9.80 0.02 13.51
C TRP A 307 11.21 -0.56 13.48
N ASN A 308 12.23 0.28 13.65
CA ASN A 308 13.59 -0.19 13.87
C ASN A 308 13.90 -0.09 15.37
N THR A 309 14.51 -1.13 15.94
CA THR A 309 15.03 -1.12 17.31
C THR A 309 16.25 -0.21 17.43
N ALA A 310 16.70 0.07 18.65
CA ALA A 310 17.81 0.99 18.90
C ALA A 310 19.14 0.55 18.26
N ASP A 311 19.30 -0.75 18.00
CA ASP A 311 20.43 -1.35 17.27
C ASP A 311 20.22 -1.40 15.75
N GLY A 312 19.12 -0.82 15.24
CA GLY A 312 18.80 -0.71 13.82
C GLY A 312 18.13 -1.95 13.22
N LEU A 313 17.77 -2.96 14.03
CA LEU A 313 17.08 -4.14 13.51
C LEU A 313 15.60 -3.86 13.24
N PRO A 314 15.03 -4.34 12.12
CA PRO A 314 13.60 -4.20 11.87
C PRO A 314 12.81 -5.08 12.84
N SER A 315 11.78 -4.51 13.45
CA SER A 315 10.81 -5.20 14.29
C SER A 315 9.40 -5.03 13.74
N VAL A 316 8.57 -6.04 13.96
CA VAL A 316 7.16 -6.06 13.55
C VAL A 316 6.29 -6.55 14.69
N SER A 317 5.07 -6.01 14.79
CA SER A 317 4.02 -6.53 15.66
C SER A 317 2.71 -6.56 14.93
N PHE A 318 1.89 -7.54 15.27
CA PHE A 318 0.59 -7.79 14.66
C PHE A 318 -0.51 -7.59 15.69
N TYR A 319 -1.59 -6.97 15.25
CA TYR A 319 -2.72 -6.60 16.07
C TYR A 319 -3.99 -7.05 15.38
N GLN A 320 -4.91 -7.63 16.15
CA GLN A 320 -6.22 -7.98 15.64
C GLN A 320 -7.18 -6.81 15.85
N LEU A 321 -7.89 -6.44 14.78
CA LEU A 321 -9.00 -5.51 14.82
C LEU A 321 -10.28 -6.28 15.15
N SER A 322 -10.92 -5.89 16.24
CA SER A 322 -12.28 -6.27 16.55
C SER A 322 -13.11 -4.99 16.65
N TYR A 323 -14.24 -4.93 15.95
CA TYR A 323 -15.25 -3.90 16.16
C TYR A 323 -16.49 -4.56 16.77
N ALA A 324 -17.14 -3.85 17.68
CA ALA A 324 -18.43 -4.23 18.22
C ALA A 324 -19.49 -3.32 17.61
N ILE A 325 -20.58 -3.90 17.11
CA ILE A 325 -21.78 -3.12 16.80
C ILE A 325 -22.41 -2.77 18.14
N VAL A 326 -22.44 -1.48 18.48
CA VAL A 326 -23.20 -0.99 19.63
C VAL A 326 -24.61 -0.74 19.11
N GLU A 327 -25.55 -1.62 19.47
CA GLU A 327 -26.99 -1.44 19.23
C GLU A 327 -27.59 -0.34 20.11
#